data_AF-A0A1Y5TZ07-F1
#
_entry.id   AF-A0A1Y5TZ07-F1
#
_cell.length_a   1.000
_cell.length_b   1.000
_cell.length_c   1.000
_cell.angle_alpha   90.00
_cell.angle_beta   90.00
_cell.angle_gamma   90.00
#
_symmetry.space_group_name_H-M   'P 1'
#
loop_
_entity.id
_entity.type
_entity.pdbx_description
1 polymer ?
#
loop_
_entity_poly.entity_id
_entity_poly.type
_entity_poly.pdbx_seq_one_letter_code
_entity_poly.pdbx_strand_id
1 'polypeptide(L)' 'MKQSRIMSMVEAATNVVVGYVLAIATQIVVFPLFGIETGLAEHMTIGLAFVGVSLARGYLLRRLFEFWR' A
#
# COMPACT_ATOMS: atom_id res chain seq x y z
N MET A 1 -20.42 17.65 -1.02
CA MET A 1 -20.57 16.75 0.15
C MET A 1 -19.18 16.47 0.68
N LYS A 2 -18.85 16.91 1.91
CA LYS A 2 -17.50 16.79 2.47
C LYS A 2 -17.35 15.37 3.04
N GLN A 3 -16.50 14.54 2.45
CA GLN A 3 -16.22 13.20 2.96
C GLN A 3 -15.79 13.30 4.43
N SER A 4 -16.41 12.52 5.32
CA SER A 4 -16.06 12.58 6.74
C SER A 4 -14.62 12.10 6.93
N ARG A 5 -13.90 12.67 7.90
CA ARG A 5 -12.50 12.30 8.16
C ARG A 5 -12.35 10.80 8.42
N ILE A 6 -13.33 10.21 9.11
CA ILE A 6 -13.38 8.76 9.39
C ILE A 6 -13.51 7.96 8.09
N MET A 7 -14.37 8.38 7.18
CA MET A 7 -14.57 7.68 5.90
C MET A 7 -13.31 7.71 5.03
N SER A 8 -12.60 8.85 5.01
CA SER A 8 -11.30 8.96 4.31
C SER A 8 -10.21 8.10 4.95
N MET A 9 -10.22 7.96 6.28
CA MET A 9 -9.29 7.06 6.97
C MET A 9 -9.55 5.59 6.63
N VAL A 10 -10.82 5.16 6.64
CA VAL A 10 -11.21 3.80 6.28
C VAL A 10 -10.84 3.50 4.83
N GLU A 11 -11.12 4.41 3.91
CA GLU A 11 -10.78 4.24 2.49
C GLU A 11 -9.27 4.12 2.27
N ALA A 12 -8.47 4.95 2.95
CA ALA A 12 -7.03 4.86 2.89
C ALA A 12 -6.49 3.55 3.50
N ALA A 13 -7.02 3.12 4.65
CA ALA A 13 -6.64 1.86 5.28
C ALA A 13 -6.96 0.65 4.38
N THR A 14 -8.17 0.60 3.81
CA THR A 14 -8.58 -0.46 2.89
C THR A 14 -7.69 -0.49 1.65
N ASN A 15 -7.38 0.66 1.05
CA ASN A 15 -6.48 0.73 -0.11
C ASN A 15 -5.08 0.16 0.21
N VAL A 16 -4.54 0.50 1.38
CA VAL A 16 -3.24 0.01 1.83
C VAL A 16 -3.26 -1.50 2.06
N VAL A 17 -4.29 -2.02 2.74
CA VAL A 17 -4.42 -3.46 3.02
C VAL A 17 -4.57 -4.26 1.72
N VAL A 18 -5.43 -3.81 0.81
CA VAL A 18 -5.62 -4.47 -0.49
C VAL A 18 -4.33 -4.45 -1.30
N GLY A 19 -3.63 -3.32 -1.35
CA GLY A 19 -2.32 -3.22 -2.01
C GLY A 19 -1.28 -4.16 -1.42
N TYR A 20 -1.24 -4.29 -0.08
CA TYR A 20 -0.32 -5.20 0.61
C TYR A 20 -0.58 -6.67 0.28
N VAL A 21 -1.84 -7.10 0.35
CA VAL A 21 -2.23 -8.48 0.02
C VAL A 21 -1.90 -8.80 -1.43
N LEU A 22 -2.18 -7.87 -2.35
CA LEU A 22 -1.89 -8.05 -3.76
C LEU A 22 -0.38 -8.13 -4.03
N ALA A 23 0.42 -7.32 -3.34
CA ALA A 23 1.88 -7.35 -3.45
C ALA A 23 2.43 -8.71 -3.01
N ILE A 24 2.00 -9.23 -1.85
CA ILE A 24 2.42 -10.56 -1.37
C ILE A 24 1.99 -11.64 -2.36
N ALA A 25 0.72 -11.64 -2.80
CA ALA A 25 0.21 -12.62 -3.75
C ALA A 25 1.01 -12.61 -5.07
N THR A 26 1.34 -11.41 -5.56
CA THR A 26 2.16 -11.25 -6.76
C THR A 26 3.55 -11.83 -6.53
N GLN A 27 4.20 -11.55 -5.41
CA GLN A 27 5.54 -12.07 -5.16
C GLN A 27 5.54 -13.60 -5.04
N ILE A 28 4.56 -14.19 -4.36
CA ILE A 28 4.43 -15.65 -4.22
C ILE A 28 4.26 -16.32 -5.59
N VAL A 29 3.52 -15.71 -6.51
CA VAL A 29 3.29 -16.28 -7.85
C VAL A 29 4.45 -15.98 -8.80
N VAL A 30 4.96 -14.75 -8.78
CA VAL A 30 5.88 -14.23 -9.78
C VAL A 30 7.33 -14.56 -9.45
N PHE A 31 7.76 -14.47 -8.20
CA PHE A 31 9.17 -14.70 -7.84
C PHE A 31 9.66 -16.12 -8.16
N PRO A 32 8.85 -17.19 -7.93
CA PRO A 32 9.23 -18.54 -8.37
C PRO A 32 9.38 -18.65 -9.90
N LEU A 33 8.56 -17.92 -10.68
CA LEU A 33 8.66 -17.91 -12.15
C LEU A 33 9.97 -17.30 -12.66
N PHE A 34 10.61 -16.45 -11.85
CA PHE A 34 11.92 -15.86 -12.14
C PHE A 34 13.08 -16.59 -11.43
N GLY A 35 12.83 -17.71 -10.75
CA GLY A 35 13.85 -18.44 -9.99
C GLY A 35 14.38 -17.69 -8.78
N ILE A 36 13.63 -16.70 -8.27
CA ILE A 36 13.98 -15.94 -7.08
C ILE A 36 13.44 -16.70 -5.87
N GLU A 37 14.31 -17.41 -5.15
CA GLU A 37 13.99 -17.99 -3.85
C GLU A 37 14.07 -16.91 -2.77
N THR A 38 12.98 -16.18 -2.60
CA THR A 38 12.81 -15.28 -1.46
C THR A 38 12.12 -16.00 -0.31
N GLY A 39 12.69 -15.89 0.88
CA GLY A 39 12.04 -16.34 2.11
C GLY A 39 10.85 -15.47 2.48
N LEU A 40 10.02 -15.97 3.40
CA LEU A 40 8.84 -15.26 3.92
C LEU A 40 9.17 -13.84 4.44
N ALA A 41 10.38 -13.63 4.95
CA ALA A 41 10.88 -12.35 5.44
C ALA A 41 11.05 -11.29 4.34
N GLU A 42 11.50 -11.67 3.15
CA GLU A 42 11.69 -10.75 2.02
C GLU A 42 10.33 -10.32 1.44
N HIS A 43 9.38 -11.25 1.34
CA HIS A 43 8.00 -10.95 0.98
C HIS A 43 7.39 -9.91 1.93
N MET A 44 7.55 -10.11 3.24
CA MET A 44 7.07 -9.17 4.26
C MET A 44 7.75 -7.81 4.16
N THR A 45 9.05 -7.75 3.88
CA THR A 45 9.81 -6.50 3.78
C THR A 45 9.38 -5.67 2.57
N ILE A 46 9.21 -6.31 1.40
CA ILE A 46 8.71 -5.63 0.20
C ILE A 46 7.25 -5.18 0.40
N GLY A 47 6.43 -6.02 1.03
CA GLY A 47 5.08 -5.61 1.42
C GLY A 47 5.08 -4.38 2.35
N LEU A 48 5.95 -4.35 3.35
CA LEU A 48 6.13 -3.22 4.27
C LEU A 48 6.52 -1.93 3.53
N ALA A 49 7.45 -2.02 2.57
CA ALA A 49 7.81 -0.90 1.72
C ALA A 49 6.60 -0.40 0.92
N PHE A 50 5.78 -1.31 0.38
CA PHE A 50 4.58 -0.95 -0.38
C PHE A 50 3.52 -0.26 0.48
N VAL A 51 3.34 -0.69 1.73
CA VAL A 51 2.49 -0.04 2.73
C VAL A 51 2.99 1.37 3.02
N GLY A 52 4.30 1.52 3.29
CA GLY A 52 4.93 2.81 3.54
C GLY A 52 4.73 3.79 2.38
N VAL A 53 4.96 3.36 1.15
CA VAL A 53 4.75 4.17 -0.06
C VAL A 53 3.27 4.53 -0.25
N SER A 54 2.35 3.58 -0.03
CA SER A 54 0.91 3.83 -0.17
C SER A 54 0.39 4.84 0.86
N LEU A 55 0.84 4.74 2.11
CA LEU A 55 0.53 5.71 3.17
C LEU A 55 1.13 7.09 2.86
N ALA A 56 2.40 7.12 2.45
CA ALA A 56 3.08 8.36 2.09
C ALA A 56 2.36 9.08 0.95
N ARG A 57 2.01 8.37 -0.14
CA ARG A 57 1.25 8.93 -1.26
C ARG A 57 -0.12 9.46 -0.81
N GLY A 58 -0.86 8.68 -0.01
CA GLY A 58 -2.17 9.09 0.48
C GLY A 58 -2.11 10.34 1.38
N TYR A 59 -1.10 10.43 2.24
CA TYR A 59 -0.86 11.61 3.08
C TYR A 59 -0.43 12.83 2.26
N LEU A 60 0.54 12.66 1.35
CA LEU A 60 1.03 13.73 0.48
C LEU A 60 -0.08 14.28 -0.41
N LEU A 61 -0.93 13.42 -0.99
CA LEU A 61 -2.08 13.86 -1.78
C LEU A 61 -3.07 14.66 -0.93
N ARG A 62 -3.42 14.20 0.29
CA ARG A 62 -4.27 14.99 1.19
C ARG A 62 -3.65 16.34 1.52
N ARG A 63 -2.35 16.37 1.83
CA ARG A 63 -1.61 17.59 2.17
C ARG A 63 -1.55 18.55 0.99
N LEU A 64 -1.37 18.04 -0.22
CA LEU A 64 -1.35 18.83 -1.45
C LEU A 64 -2.74 19.40 -1.76
N PHE A 65 -3.81 18.61 -1.63
CA PHE A 65 -5.19 19.11 -1.79
C PHE A 65 -5.58 20.14 -0.74
N GLU A 66 -5.08 20.03 0.49
CA GLU A 66 -5.25 21.07 1.53
C GLU A 66 -4.46 22.34 1.21
N PHE A 67 -3.29 22.22 0.56
CA PHE A 67 -2.45 23.36 0.17
C PHE A 67 -2.98 24.12 -1.06
N TRP A 68 -3.63 23.40 -1.99
CA TRP A 68 -4.22 23.98 -3.21
C TRP A 68 -5.61 24.60 -2.99
N ARG A 69 -6.16 24.53 -1.76
CA ARG A 69 -7.47 25.10 -1.40
C ARG A 69 -7.30 26.36 -0.57
#